data_AF-A0A2V8C2X1-F1
#
_entry.id   AF-A0A2V8C2X1-F1
#
_cell.length_a   1.000
_cell.length_b   1.000
_cell.length_c   1.000
_cell.angle_alpha   90.00
_cell.angle_beta   90.00
_cell.angle_gamma   90.00
#
_symmetry.space_group_name_H-M   'P 1'
#
loop_
_entity.id
_entity.type
_entity.pdbx_description
1 polymer ?
#
loop_
_entity_poly.entity_id
_entity_poly.type
_entity_poly.pdbx_seq_one_letter_code
_entity_poly.pdbx_strand_id
1 'polypeptide(L)'
;MELMGSVRVLGIDVGARRIGLAISDVSGTLARPLTTLVVSDTNEAIVRIVATIQQLSAEADGLDAIVVGLPLRLDGSATHATARVTALIEALKARTTIPIATEDERLSSHEAESRLALRERDWRRRKQKLDAAAGLPGPFPVKNVKNVKTVKTLIAVVVVMVLAASAAAALVYRRVTQPYRGFQGAEQFVDIPPGAGSRGIRERLVAGGVIRDATTFRIALWMSGEGRRLKAGEYRFDREMTPFDVIDKLARGDVYVVNVTFPEGLTVAEMSKIFESHGIGPAAAFVNAAGNAALIHELDPSTNDLEGYLFPETYALPRHVEAAALVRQMVSRFERVFTPELHQAATARHLTVRQVVTLASIVEKETAKTEERPLVAGVYLNRLRVNMALQCDPTVIYALLKAGRYTGNLHREDLSLDSPYNTYRYPGLPPGPIASPGRASLDAVVHPADSDFLYFVSRNDGSHEFARTLEEHNRNVQKFQIQYFRDKRAAEAGTKRSGGSGTSGRSGR
;
A
#
# COMPACT_ATOMS: atom_id res chain seq x y z
N MET A 1 -17.81 9.47 21.55
CA MET A 1 -18.66 8.53 20.81
C MET A 1 -18.82 7.33 21.71
N GLU A 2 -19.87 7.33 22.52
CA GLU A 2 -20.14 6.28 23.52
C GLU A 2 -20.17 4.91 22.83
N LEU A 3 -19.36 3.99 23.32
CA LEU A 3 -19.38 2.60 22.94
C LEU A 3 -20.80 2.06 23.19
N MET A 4 -21.53 1.71 22.14
CA MET A 4 -22.71 0.87 22.27
C MET A 4 -22.23 -0.44 22.89
N GLY A 5 -22.55 -0.65 24.17
CA GLY A 5 -22.16 -1.83 24.92
C GLY A 5 -22.59 -3.08 24.16
N SER A 6 -21.64 -3.98 23.94
CA SER A 6 -21.90 -5.33 23.48
C SER A 6 -22.89 -6.02 24.41
N VAL A 7 -23.96 -6.60 23.87
CA VAL A 7 -24.99 -7.32 24.64
C VAL A 7 -25.07 -8.75 24.14
N ARG A 8 -24.77 -9.70 25.01
CA ARG A 8 -24.89 -11.14 24.76
C ARG A 8 -26.15 -11.69 25.43
N VAL A 9 -27.01 -12.34 24.64
CA VAL A 9 -28.38 -12.70 25.03
C VAL A 9 -28.64 -14.19 24.89
N LEU A 10 -29.22 -14.80 25.93
CA LEU A 10 -29.71 -16.18 25.91
C LEU A 10 -31.20 -16.20 25.57
N GLY A 11 -31.55 -16.77 24.41
CA GLY A 11 -32.92 -17.08 24.01
C GLY A 11 -33.38 -18.44 24.52
N ILE A 12 -34.58 -18.50 25.11
CA ILE A 12 -35.21 -19.71 25.65
C ILE A 12 -36.57 -19.91 24.98
N ASP A 13 -36.69 -20.99 24.19
CA ASP A 13 -37.94 -21.44 23.58
C ASP A 13 -38.51 -22.63 24.36
N VAL A 14 -39.67 -22.44 24.98
CA VAL A 14 -40.26 -23.39 25.93
C VAL A 14 -41.32 -24.25 25.25
N GLY A 15 -40.88 -25.40 24.73
CA GLY A 15 -41.78 -26.41 24.19
C GLY A 15 -42.35 -27.37 25.24
N ALA A 16 -43.40 -28.11 24.84
CA ALA A 16 -44.11 -29.02 25.73
C ALA A 16 -43.24 -30.17 26.29
N ARG A 17 -42.27 -30.66 25.51
CA ARG A 17 -41.35 -31.77 25.87
C ARG A 17 -39.87 -31.41 25.74
N ARG A 18 -39.56 -30.30 25.07
CA ARG A 18 -38.21 -29.86 24.76
C ARG A 18 -38.11 -28.36 24.98
N ILE A 19 -37.01 -27.90 25.56
CA ILE A 19 -36.71 -26.49 25.71
C ILE A 19 -35.46 -26.20 24.88
N GLY A 20 -35.60 -25.32 23.89
CA GLY A 20 -34.50 -24.87 23.04
C GLY A 20 -33.75 -23.71 23.70
N LEU A 21 -32.42 -23.78 23.72
CA LEU A 21 -31.56 -22.70 24.17
C LEU A 21 -30.71 -22.22 22.99
N ALA A 22 -30.68 -20.91 22.75
CA ALA A 22 -29.86 -20.27 21.73
C ALA A 22 -29.13 -19.06 22.34
N ILE A 23 -27.89 -18.81 21.92
CA ILE A 23 -27.06 -17.73 22.45
C ILE A 23 -26.68 -16.79 21.32
N SER A 24 -26.75 -15.48 21.54
CA SER A 24 -26.23 -14.51 20.60
C SER A 24 -24.70 -14.42 20.69
N ASP A 25 -24.07 -13.89 19.65
CA ASP A 25 -22.74 -13.33 19.76
C ASP A 25 -22.73 -12.05 20.61
N VAL A 26 -21.54 -11.57 20.95
CA VAL A 26 -21.30 -10.39 21.80
C VAL A 26 -21.84 -9.09 21.13
N SER A 27 -22.01 -9.10 19.80
CA SER A 27 -22.63 -7.99 19.08
C SER A 27 -24.17 -7.98 19.12
N GLY A 28 -24.78 -9.06 19.63
CA GLY A 28 -26.25 -9.22 19.65
C GLY A 28 -26.89 -9.44 18.28
N THR A 29 -26.10 -9.66 17.21
CA THR A 29 -26.58 -9.66 15.83
C THR A 29 -26.83 -11.07 15.28
N LEU A 30 -26.06 -12.07 15.73
CA LEU A 30 -26.15 -13.45 15.24
C LEU A 30 -26.45 -14.41 16.39
N ALA A 31 -27.58 -15.13 16.29
CA ALA A 31 -27.94 -16.19 17.22
C ALA A 31 -27.46 -17.56 16.72
N ARG A 32 -26.89 -18.37 17.62
CA ARG A 32 -26.53 -19.77 17.37
C ARG A 32 -27.26 -20.70 18.34
N PRO A 33 -27.67 -21.90 17.91
CA PRO A 33 -28.24 -22.89 18.81
C PRO A 33 -27.18 -23.34 19.82
N LEU A 34 -27.54 -23.39 21.10
CA LEU A 34 -26.67 -23.84 22.19
C LEU A 34 -26.95 -25.30 22.52
N THR A 35 -28.19 -25.63 22.88
CA THR A 35 -28.60 -27.00 23.21
C THR A 35 -30.12 -27.13 23.21
N THR A 36 -30.62 -28.35 23.29
CA THR A 36 -32.05 -28.65 23.48
C THR A 36 -32.21 -29.59 24.67
N LEU A 37 -32.87 -29.11 25.72
CA LEU A 37 -33.15 -29.88 26.92
C LEU A 37 -34.41 -30.72 26.68
N VAL A 38 -34.32 -32.04 26.77
CA VAL A 38 -35.50 -32.91 26.82
C VAL A 38 -35.96 -32.96 28.27
N VAL A 39 -37.19 -32.54 28.52
CA VAL A 39 -37.68 -32.30 29.89
C VAL A 39 -38.82 -33.26 30.20
N SER A 40 -38.69 -33.98 31.31
CA SER A 40 -39.77 -34.79 31.89
C SER A 40 -40.37 -34.15 33.15
N ASP A 41 -39.61 -33.30 33.84
CA ASP A 41 -40.03 -32.56 35.04
C ASP A 41 -39.64 -31.07 34.99
N THR A 42 -40.51 -30.19 35.50
CA THR A 42 -40.33 -28.73 35.44
C THR A 42 -39.20 -28.25 36.36
N ASN A 43 -39.02 -28.85 37.53
CA ASN A 43 -37.94 -28.47 38.45
C ASN A 43 -36.57 -28.87 37.88
N GLU A 44 -36.49 -30.05 37.25
CA GLU A 44 -35.29 -30.48 36.54
C GLU A 44 -34.90 -29.51 35.42
N ALA A 45 -35.87 -29.03 34.64
CA ALA A 45 -35.62 -28.01 33.61
C ALA A 45 -35.07 -26.71 34.21
N ILE A 46 -35.66 -26.22 35.31
CA ILE A 46 -35.19 -25.01 36.00
C ILE A 46 -33.73 -25.18 36.43
N VAL A 47 -33.39 -26.29 37.08
CA VAL A 47 -32.02 -26.55 37.55
C VAL A 47 -31.02 -26.54 36.39
N ARG A 48 -31.35 -27.21 35.28
CA ARG A 48 -30.46 -27.29 34.10
C ARG A 48 -30.31 -25.94 33.39
N ILE A 49 -31.39 -25.16 33.29
CA ILE A 49 -31.36 -23.82 32.70
C ILE A 49 -30.53 -22.88 33.58
N VAL A 50 -30.72 -22.90 34.91
CA VAL A 50 -29.92 -22.09 35.86
C VAL A 50 -28.44 -22.47 35.79
N ALA A 51 -28.10 -23.76 35.72
CA ALA A 51 -26.72 -24.19 35.55
C ALA A 51 -26.11 -23.67 34.23
N THR A 52 -26.88 -23.67 33.14
CA THR A 52 -26.44 -23.12 31.85
C THR A 52 -26.23 -21.60 31.93
N ILE A 53 -27.13 -20.88 32.59
CA ILE A 53 -26.99 -19.44 32.83
C ILE A 53 -25.72 -19.16 33.63
N GLN A 54 -25.48 -19.87 34.72
CA GLN A 54 -24.27 -19.71 35.55
C GLN A 54 -22.99 -20.01 34.76
N GLN A 55 -23.00 -21.05 33.93
CA GLN A 55 -21.88 -21.37 33.06
C GLN A 55 -21.59 -20.23 32.07
N LEU A 56 -22.61 -19.73 31.37
CA LEU A 56 -22.45 -18.65 30.39
C LEU A 56 -22.04 -17.33 31.03
N SER A 57 -22.56 -17.01 32.22
CA SER A 57 -22.15 -15.83 32.98
C SER A 57 -20.70 -15.87 33.46
N ALA A 58 -20.13 -17.07 33.64
CA ALA A 58 -18.75 -17.26 34.04
C ALA A 58 -17.76 -17.23 32.87
N GLU A 59 -18.24 -17.23 31.62
CA GLU A 59 -17.39 -17.09 30.44
C GLU A 59 -16.84 -15.66 30.33
N ALA A 60 -15.69 -15.49 29.65
CA ALA A 60 -15.04 -14.19 29.50
C ALA A 60 -15.93 -13.12 28.83
N ASP A 61 -16.85 -13.56 27.97
CA ASP A 61 -17.79 -12.71 27.24
C ASP A 61 -19.08 -12.40 28.03
N GLY A 62 -19.28 -13.02 29.21
CA GLY A 62 -20.44 -12.80 30.07
C GLY A 62 -21.80 -13.21 29.46
N LEU A 63 -22.87 -12.85 30.17
CA LEU A 63 -24.26 -12.96 29.72
C LEU A 63 -25.06 -11.78 30.29
N ASP A 64 -25.62 -10.97 29.41
CA ASP A 64 -26.19 -9.66 29.77
C ASP A 64 -27.72 -9.68 29.91
N ALA A 65 -28.40 -10.55 29.17
CA ALA A 65 -29.86 -10.67 29.21
C ALA A 65 -30.36 -12.07 28.82
N ILE A 66 -31.59 -12.39 29.23
CA ILE A 66 -32.32 -13.60 28.85
C ILE A 66 -33.63 -13.18 28.19
N VAL A 67 -33.98 -13.80 27.06
CA VAL A 67 -35.25 -13.60 26.37
C VAL A 67 -36.01 -14.91 26.32
N VAL A 68 -37.25 -14.90 26.82
CA VAL A 68 -38.12 -16.09 26.84
C VAL A 68 -39.33 -15.86 25.94
N GLY A 69 -39.56 -16.79 25.00
CA GLY A 69 -40.74 -16.77 24.13
C GLY A 69 -42.02 -17.00 24.92
N LEU A 70 -43.01 -16.12 24.74
CA LEU A 70 -44.32 -16.21 25.39
C LEU A 70 -45.39 -16.62 24.39
N PRO A 71 -45.90 -17.87 24.46
CA PRO A 71 -46.89 -18.36 23.51
C PRO A 71 -48.27 -17.79 23.86
N LEU A 72 -48.65 -16.72 23.17
CA LEU A 72 -49.99 -16.11 23.26
C LEU A 72 -50.85 -16.50 22.05
N ARG A 73 -52.17 -16.49 22.21
CA ARG A 73 -53.09 -16.63 21.07
C ARG A 73 -53.04 -15.38 20.20
N LEU A 74 -53.51 -15.50 18.94
CA LEU A 74 -53.58 -14.39 17.99
C LEU A 74 -54.40 -13.18 18.52
N ASP A 75 -55.36 -13.42 19.41
CA ASP A 75 -56.16 -12.39 20.09
C ASP A 75 -55.47 -11.80 21.34
N GLY A 76 -54.24 -12.21 21.65
CA GLY A 76 -53.48 -11.80 22.84
C GLY A 76 -53.86 -12.54 24.12
N SER A 77 -54.82 -13.47 24.09
CA SER A 77 -55.22 -14.21 25.30
C SER A 77 -54.24 -15.32 25.66
N ALA A 78 -54.12 -15.59 26.97
CA ALA A 78 -53.23 -16.61 27.50
C ALA A 78 -53.69 -18.04 27.12
N THR A 79 -52.72 -18.91 26.87
CA THR A 79 -52.89 -20.35 26.69
C THR A 79 -52.50 -21.12 27.95
N HIS A 80 -52.83 -22.42 28.02
CA HIS A 80 -52.28 -23.30 29.06
C HIS A 80 -50.74 -23.37 29.01
N ALA A 81 -50.12 -23.15 27.85
CA ALA A 81 -48.68 -23.04 27.71
C ALA A 81 -48.14 -21.73 28.32
N THR A 82 -48.87 -20.62 28.20
CA THR A 82 -48.52 -19.32 28.81
C THR A 82 -48.33 -19.47 30.32
N ALA A 83 -49.24 -20.14 31.03
CA ALA A 83 -49.12 -20.33 32.48
C ALA A 83 -47.85 -21.08 32.89
N ARG A 84 -47.44 -22.08 32.10
CA ARG A 84 -46.20 -22.83 32.33
C ARG A 84 -44.95 -22.00 32.06
N VAL A 85 -44.96 -21.19 31.00
CA VAL A 85 -43.86 -20.28 30.66
C VAL A 85 -43.72 -19.18 31.71
N THR A 86 -44.82 -18.60 32.17
CA THR A 86 -44.82 -17.59 33.24
C THR A 86 -44.28 -18.18 34.56
N ALA A 87 -44.70 -19.39 34.94
CA ALA A 87 -44.18 -20.06 36.13
C ALA A 87 -42.67 -20.34 36.04
N LEU A 88 -42.17 -20.71 34.85
CA LEU A 88 -40.74 -20.89 34.59
C LEU A 88 -39.98 -19.57 34.74
N ILE A 89 -40.48 -18.47 34.15
CA ILE A 89 -39.86 -17.14 34.23
C ILE A 89 -39.73 -16.69 35.69
N GLU A 90 -40.79 -16.82 36.48
CA GLU A 90 -40.75 -16.45 37.91
C GLU A 90 -39.76 -17.31 38.70
N ALA A 91 -39.70 -18.61 38.40
CA ALA A 91 -38.72 -19.50 39.01
C ALA A 91 -37.26 -19.16 38.64
N LEU A 92 -37.02 -18.67 37.42
CA LEU A 92 -35.71 -18.22 36.95
C LEU A 92 -35.32 -16.88 37.58
N LYS A 93 -36.23 -15.89 37.61
CA LYS A 93 -36.00 -14.59 38.28
C LYS A 93 -35.59 -14.74 39.75
N ALA A 94 -36.14 -15.72 40.44
CA ALA A 94 -35.78 -16.01 41.83
C ALA A 94 -34.35 -16.59 42.01
N ARG A 95 -33.68 -17.00 40.92
CA ARG A 95 -32.42 -17.76 40.94
C ARG A 95 -31.31 -17.17 40.07
N THR A 96 -31.57 -16.07 39.36
CA THR A 96 -30.59 -15.34 38.55
C THR A 96 -30.73 -13.84 38.73
N THR A 97 -29.62 -13.13 38.69
CA THR A 97 -29.57 -11.65 38.72
C THR A 97 -29.58 -11.05 37.32
N ILE A 98 -29.56 -11.87 36.27
CA ILE A 98 -29.57 -11.42 34.87
C ILE A 98 -30.98 -10.97 34.47
N PRO A 99 -31.13 -9.80 33.83
CA PRO A 99 -32.41 -9.32 33.32
C PRO A 99 -33.11 -10.33 32.40
N ILE A 100 -34.40 -10.60 32.66
CA ILE A 100 -35.22 -11.49 31.83
C ILE A 100 -36.32 -10.68 31.14
N ALA A 101 -36.34 -10.68 29.81
CA ALA A 101 -37.39 -10.12 28.96
C ALA A 101 -38.24 -11.24 28.33
N THR A 102 -39.46 -10.89 27.93
CA THR A 102 -40.38 -11.82 27.25
C THR A 102 -40.69 -11.33 25.85
N GLU A 103 -40.63 -12.22 24.86
CA GLU A 103 -40.96 -11.92 23.46
C GLU A 103 -42.28 -12.56 23.06
N ASP A 104 -43.12 -11.83 22.32
CA ASP A 104 -44.47 -12.26 21.94
C ASP A 104 -44.47 -13.08 20.64
N GLU A 105 -44.84 -14.36 20.73
CA GLU A 105 -44.73 -15.29 19.60
C GLU A 105 -45.96 -15.32 18.66
N ARG A 106 -46.85 -14.31 18.72
CA ARG A 106 -48.12 -14.26 17.95
C ARG A 106 -48.01 -14.46 16.43
N LEU A 107 -46.82 -14.33 15.82
CA LEU A 107 -46.60 -14.46 14.37
C LEU A 107 -45.71 -15.64 13.94
N SER A 108 -45.49 -16.63 14.80
CA SER A 108 -44.77 -17.86 14.47
C SER A 108 -45.50 -19.11 14.97
N SER A 109 -46.59 -19.52 14.29
CA SER A 109 -47.14 -20.87 14.52
C SER A 109 -47.92 -21.39 13.31
N HIS A 110 -47.21 -22.03 12.38
CA HIS A 110 -47.84 -22.96 11.43
C HIS A 110 -47.33 -24.40 11.57
N GLU A 111 -46.51 -24.72 12.58
CA GLU A 111 -45.94 -26.06 12.76
C GLU A 111 -46.41 -26.82 14.02
N ALA A 112 -47.32 -26.27 14.84
CA ALA A 112 -47.71 -26.92 16.10
C ALA A 112 -48.95 -27.84 16.04
N GLU A 113 -49.69 -27.95 14.93
CA GLU A 113 -50.91 -28.78 14.87
C GLU A 113 -50.88 -29.98 13.90
N SER A 114 -49.78 -30.24 13.18
CA SER A 114 -49.75 -31.26 12.12
C SER A 114 -48.97 -32.56 12.41
N ARG A 115 -48.65 -32.89 13.67
CA ARG A 115 -48.01 -34.18 14.01
C ARG A 115 -48.42 -34.71 15.39
N LEU A 116 -49.65 -35.19 15.53
CA LEU A 116 -50.04 -36.16 16.58
C LEU A 116 -51.42 -36.78 16.27
N ALA A 117 -51.52 -37.58 15.21
CA ALA A 117 -52.61 -38.54 15.03
C ALA A 117 -52.28 -39.59 13.96
N LEU A 118 -51.29 -40.45 14.23
CA LEU A 118 -51.27 -41.79 13.66
C LEU A 118 -50.85 -42.75 14.77
N ARG A 119 -51.70 -43.77 14.99
CA ARG A 119 -51.77 -44.73 16.12
C ARG A 119 -52.58 -44.15 17.29
N GLU A 120 -53.76 -44.65 17.68
CA GLU A 120 -54.19 -46.04 17.79
C GLU A 120 -55.73 -46.17 17.89
N ARG A 121 -56.18 -47.42 17.87
CA ARG A 121 -57.54 -47.95 17.81
C ARG A 121 -58.48 -47.53 18.95
N ASP A 122 -59.77 -47.39 18.59
CA ASP A 122 -61.01 -47.63 19.39
C ASP A 122 -61.99 -46.45 19.51
N TRP A 123 -62.65 -46.15 18.38
CA TRP A 123 -63.73 -45.16 18.25
C TRP A 123 -65.11 -45.65 18.73
N ARG A 124 -65.25 -46.91 19.18
CA ARG A 124 -66.55 -47.52 19.54
C ARG A 124 -67.00 -47.31 21.00
N ARG A 125 -66.17 -46.71 21.86
CA ARG A 125 -66.51 -46.55 23.31
C ARG A 125 -66.95 -45.15 23.75
N ARG A 126 -67.00 -44.15 22.85
CA ARG A 126 -67.42 -42.78 23.22
C ARG A 126 -68.74 -42.31 22.61
N LYS A 127 -69.35 -43.08 21.69
CA LYS A 127 -70.61 -42.75 21.01
C LYS A 127 -71.88 -43.04 21.85
N GLN A 128 -71.80 -42.98 23.17
CA GLN A 128 -72.94 -43.35 24.02
C GLN A 128 -73.14 -42.51 25.28
N LYS A 129 -72.49 -41.35 25.41
CA LYS A 129 -72.64 -40.54 26.64
C LYS A 129 -72.82 -39.03 26.48
N LEU A 130 -73.13 -38.51 25.30
CA LEU A 130 -73.33 -37.05 25.13
C LEU A 130 -74.49 -36.69 24.17
N ASP A 131 -75.56 -37.50 24.16
CA ASP A 131 -76.85 -37.18 23.51
C ASP A 131 -77.89 -36.63 24.52
N ALA A 132 -77.48 -35.83 25.52
CA ALA A 132 -78.42 -35.25 26.47
C ALA A 132 -78.01 -33.86 26.93
N ALA A 133 -78.21 -32.85 26.08
CA ALA A 133 -78.59 -31.49 26.48
C ALA A 133 -78.88 -30.66 25.23
N ALA A 134 -80.15 -30.30 25.09
CA ALA A 134 -80.80 -29.59 24.00
C ALA A 134 -80.33 -28.13 23.81
N GLY A 135 -80.54 -27.61 22.59
CA GLY A 135 -80.76 -26.17 22.37
C GLY A 135 -80.28 -25.60 21.02
N LEU A 136 -81.11 -25.70 19.97
CA LEU A 136 -81.01 -24.98 18.68
C LEU A 136 -81.43 -23.49 18.85
N PRO A 137 -81.05 -22.52 17.96
CA PRO A 137 -81.31 -22.52 16.51
C PRO A 137 -80.15 -22.06 15.61
N GLY A 138 -79.87 -22.73 14.48
CA GLY A 138 -80.20 -22.22 13.14
C GLY A 138 -78.94 -21.80 12.34
N PRO A 139 -78.81 -22.11 11.03
CA PRO A 139 -77.51 -22.15 10.35
C PRO A 139 -77.12 -20.82 9.67
N PHE A 140 -75.87 -20.37 9.83
CA PHE A 140 -75.23 -19.44 8.90
C PHE A 140 -74.47 -20.23 7.81
N PRO A 141 -74.54 -19.83 6.53
CA PRO A 141 -74.00 -20.61 5.43
C PRO A 141 -72.47 -20.54 5.44
N VAL A 142 -71.81 -21.69 5.53
CA VAL A 142 -70.37 -21.78 5.29
C VAL A 142 -70.14 -21.58 3.79
N LYS A 143 -69.64 -20.40 3.41
CA LYS A 143 -69.12 -20.15 2.07
C LYS A 143 -67.95 -21.11 1.82
N ASN A 144 -68.18 -22.06 0.92
CA ASN A 144 -67.18 -22.94 0.35
C ASN A 144 -66.03 -22.10 -0.25
N VAL A 145 -64.89 -21.99 0.47
CA VAL A 145 -63.64 -21.50 -0.12
C VAL A 145 -63.02 -22.64 -0.93
N LYS A 146 -63.61 -22.89 -2.10
CA LYS A 146 -62.91 -23.59 -3.19
C LYS A 146 -61.74 -22.70 -3.62
N ASN A 147 -60.54 -22.81 -3.05
CA ASN A 147 -59.33 -22.21 -3.64
C ASN A 147 -57.99 -22.80 -3.12
N VAL A 148 -57.95 -24.10 -2.82
CA VAL A 148 -56.68 -24.83 -2.61
C VAL A 148 -55.77 -24.74 -3.86
N LYS A 149 -56.36 -24.53 -5.05
CA LYS A 149 -55.62 -24.33 -6.30
C LYS A 149 -54.84 -23.00 -6.30
N THR A 150 -55.43 -21.89 -5.84
CA THR A 150 -54.80 -20.56 -5.83
C THR A 150 -53.64 -20.47 -4.85
N VAL A 151 -53.74 -21.09 -3.67
CA VAL A 151 -52.65 -21.14 -2.69
C VAL A 151 -51.47 -21.97 -3.20
N LYS A 152 -51.73 -23.12 -3.85
CA LYS A 152 -50.69 -23.94 -4.49
C LYS A 152 -50.00 -23.21 -5.64
N THR A 153 -50.76 -22.44 -6.43
CA THR A 153 -50.19 -21.58 -7.49
C THR A 153 -49.31 -20.48 -6.90
N LEU A 154 -49.72 -19.82 -5.81
CA LEU A 154 -48.92 -18.78 -5.16
C LEU A 154 -47.62 -19.33 -4.57
N ILE A 155 -47.66 -20.48 -3.88
CA ILE A 155 -46.46 -21.16 -3.36
C ILE A 155 -45.55 -21.58 -4.52
N ALA A 156 -46.10 -22.13 -5.60
CA ALA A 156 -45.32 -22.50 -6.78
C ALA A 156 -44.64 -21.27 -7.42
N VAL A 157 -45.32 -20.12 -7.48
CA VAL A 157 -44.74 -18.86 -7.97
C VAL A 157 -43.61 -18.38 -7.06
N VAL A 158 -43.78 -18.41 -5.73
CA VAL A 158 -42.73 -18.02 -4.78
C VAL A 158 -41.52 -18.95 -4.90
N VAL A 159 -41.74 -20.27 -5.01
CA VAL A 159 -40.65 -21.24 -5.21
C VAL A 159 -39.92 -20.99 -6.52
N VAL A 160 -40.63 -20.70 -7.62
CA VAL A 160 -40.02 -20.33 -8.91
C VAL A 160 -39.23 -19.02 -8.80
N MET A 161 -39.73 -18.03 -8.08
CA MET A 161 -39.03 -16.76 -7.84
C MET A 161 -37.75 -16.94 -7.02
N VAL A 162 -37.79 -17.78 -5.97
CA VAL A 162 -36.60 -18.11 -5.18
C VAL A 162 -35.58 -18.88 -6.01
N LEU A 163 -36.01 -19.88 -6.78
CA LEU A 163 -35.13 -20.62 -7.68
C LEU A 163 -34.51 -19.72 -8.76
N ALA A 164 -35.30 -18.80 -9.34
CA ALA A 164 -34.80 -17.82 -10.29
C ALA A 164 -33.79 -16.85 -9.64
N ALA A 165 -34.05 -16.38 -8.42
CA ALA A 165 -33.13 -15.53 -7.66
C ALA A 165 -31.84 -16.27 -7.30
N SER A 166 -31.92 -17.53 -6.86
CA SER A 166 -30.75 -18.38 -6.57
C SER A 166 -29.95 -18.67 -7.83
N ALA A 167 -30.60 -18.96 -8.96
CA ALA A 167 -29.93 -19.15 -10.24
C ALA A 167 -29.25 -17.86 -10.72
N ALA A 168 -29.91 -16.70 -10.59
CA ALA A 168 -29.34 -15.40 -10.89
C ALA A 168 -28.14 -15.08 -9.97
N ALA A 169 -28.25 -15.35 -8.67
CA ALA A 169 -27.17 -15.17 -7.72
C ALA A 169 -25.98 -16.10 -8.03
N ALA A 170 -26.23 -17.36 -8.38
CA ALA A 170 -25.19 -18.31 -8.79
C ALA A 170 -24.50 -17.89 -10.11
N LEU A 171 -25.26 -17.37 -11.08
CA LEU A 171 -24.72 -16.82 -12.32
C LEU A 171 -23.86 -15.59 -12.06
N VAL A 172 -24.33 -14.67 -11.22
CA VAL A 172 -23.57 -13.49 -10.81
C VAL A 172 -22.29 -13.90 -10.09
N TYR A 173 -22.40 -14.76 -9.08
CA TYR A 173 -21.27 -15.28 -8.32
C TYR A 173 -20.23 -15.91 -9.24
N ARG A 174 -20.66 -16.77 -10.18
CA ARG A 174 -19.78 -17.38 -11.18
C ARG A 174 -19.14 -16.32 -12.08
N ARG A 175 -19.88 -15.28 -12.49
CA ARG A 175 -19.34 -14.20 -13.34
C ARG A 175 -18.26 -13.37 -12.64
N VAL A 176 -18.41 -13.10 -11.35
CA VAL A 176 -17.45 -12.27 -10.60
C VAL A 176 -16.29 -13.05 -9.98
N THR A 177 -16.41 -14.38 -9.85
CA THR A 177 -15.34 -15.24 -9.33
C THR A 177 -14.56 -15.98 -10.41
N GLN A 178 -15.05 -16.01 -11.66
CA GLN A 178 -14.28 -16.59 -12.76
C GLN A 178 -13.20 -15.61 -13.25
N PRO A 179 -11.94 -16.05 -13.34
CA PRO A 179 -10.90 -15.28 -14.00
C PRO A 179 -11.27 -14.98 -15.45
N TYR A 180 -10.91 -13.79 -15.92
CA TYR A 180 -11.15 -13.37 -17.29
C TYR A 180 -9.89 -12.75 -17.89
N ARG A 181 -9.64 -13.08 -19.16
CA ARG A 181 -8.61 -12.47 -20.02
C ARG A 181 -9.16 -12.35 -21.43
N GLY A 182 -9.52 -11.13 -21.82
CA GLY A 182 -9.97 -10.79 -23.18
C GLY A 182 -8.85 -10.28 -24.09
N PHE A 183 -7.70 -9.89 -23.52
CA PHE A 183 -6.54 -9.41 -24.27
C PHE A 183 -5.68 -10.59 -24.80
N GLN A 184 -5.24 -10.47 -26.06
CA GLN A 184 -4.51 -11.54 -26.78
C GLN A 184 -2.99 -11.48 -26.57
N GLY A 185 -2.44 -10.30 -26.25
CA GLY A 185 -1.01 -10.13 -26.00
C GLY A 185 -0.56 -10.78 -24.68
N ALA A 186 0.75 -10.97 -24.51
CA ALA A 186 1.32 -11.49 -23.26
C ALA A 186 0.98 -10.57 -22.05
N GLU A 187 0.95 -9.27 -22.30
CA GLU A 187 0.61 -8.24 -21.33
C GLU A 187 -0.37 -7.23 -21.94
N GLN A 188 -1.18 -6.60 -21.08
CA GLN A 188 -2.07 -5.51 -21.39
C GLN A 188 -1.87 -4.38 -20.39
N PHE A 189 -1.75 -3.16 -20.89
CA PHE A 189 -1.66 -1.95 -20.07
C PHE A 189 -2.97 -1.18 -20.17
N VAL A 190 -3.47 -0.68 -19.04
CA VAL A 190 -4.65 0.19 -18.99
C VAL A 190 -4.30 1.44 -18.21
N ASP A 191 -4.25 2.57 -18.92
CA ASP A 191 -4.06 3.89 -18.34
C ASP A 191 -5.38 4.41 -17.74
N ILE A 192 -5.38 4.78 -16.47
CA ILE A 192 -6.51 5.42 -15.78
C ILE A 192 -6.12 6.86 -15.45
N PRO A 193 -6.71 7.87 -16.13
CA PRO A 193 -6.33 9.26 -15.92
C PRO A 193 -6.81 9.77 -14.55
N PRO A 194 -6.12 10.78 -13.98
CA PRO A 194 -6.57 11.45 -12.76
C PRO A 194 -7.99 11.98 -12.89
N GLY A 195 -8.81 11.77 -11.85
CA GLY A 195 -10.21 12.21 -11.84
C GLY A 195 -11.18 11.33 -12.65
N ALA A 196 -10.72 10.21 -13.22
CA ALA A 196 -11.60 9.26 -13.88
C ALA A 196 -12.64 8.68 -12.90
N GLY A 197 -13.93 8.91 -13.18
CA GLY A 197 -15.01 8.28 -12.45
C GLY A 197 -15.14 6.78 -12.77
N SER A 198 -15.91 6.05 -11.96
CA SER A 198 -16.13 4.60 -12.11
C SER A 198 -16.56 4.19 -13.52
N ARG A 199 -17.34 5.04 -14.21
CA ARG A 199 -17.74 4.84 -15.61
C ARG A 199 -16.55 4.86 -16.58
N GLY A 200 -15.66 5.84 -16.45
CA GLY A 200 -14.49 5.97 -17.32
C GLY A 200 -13.49 4.84 -17.10
N ILE A 201 -13.28 4.46 -15.83
CA ILE A 201 -12.46 3.29 -15.47
C ILE A 201 -13.02 2.01 -16.11
N ARG A 202 -14.32 1.77 -15.96
CA ARG A 202 -15.03 0.63 -16.56
C ARG A 202 -14.83 0.56 -18.06
N GLU A 203 -15.06 1.67 -18.77
CA GLU A 203 -14.96 1.72 -20.22
C GLU A 203 -13.56 1.34 -20.70
N ARG A 204 -12.51 1.80 -20.00
CA ARG A 204 -11.12 1.47 -20.29
C ARG A 204 -10.77 0.02 -19.98
N LEU A 205 -11.22 -0.52 -18.85
CA LEU A 205 -10.98 -1.93 -18.48
C LEU A 205 -11.68 -2.90 -19.43
N VAL A 206 -12.89 -2.57 -19.88
CA VAL A 206 -13.62 -3.38 -20.87
C VAL A 206 -12.96 -3.26 -22.25
N ALA A 207 -12.61 -2.05 -22.68
CA ALA A 207 -11.90 -1.84 -23.95
C ALA A 207 -10.54 -2.54 -23.99
N GLY A 208 -9.83 -2.57 -22.85
CA GLY A 208 -8.58 -3.31 -22.69
C GLY A 208 -8.76 -4.82 -22.54
N GLY A 209 -9.99 -5.35 -22.56
CA GLY A 209 -10.24 -6.78 -22.38
C GLY A 209 -9.85 -7.33 -21.01
N VAL A 210 -9.69 -6.47 -20.00
CA VAL A 210 -9.37 -6.86 -18.62
C VAL A 210 -10.62 -7.33 -17.89
N ILE A 211 -11.78 -6.74 -18.22
CA ILE A 211 -13.09 -7.16 -17.69
C ILE A 211 -14.04 -7.40 -18.85
N ARG A 212 -14.85 -8.46 -18.73
CA ARG A 212 -15.76 -8.92 -19.79
C ARG A 212 -16.77 -7.86 -20.23
N ASP A 213 -17.41 -7.20 -19.28
CA ASP A 213 -18.50 -6.27 -19.56
C ASP A 213 -18.77 -5.28 -18.41
N ALA A 214 -19.54 -4.25 -18.75
CA ALA A 214 -19.91 -3.17 -17.84
C ALA A 214 -20.69 -3.61 -16.59
N THR A 215 -21.52 -4.66 -16.70
CA THR A 215 -22.35 -5.14 -15.60
C THR A 215 -21.50 -5.90 -14.59
N THR A 216 -20.59 -6.74 -15.08
CA THR A 216 -19.62 -7.49 -14.26
C THR A 216 -18.76 -6.53 -13.42
N PHE A 217 -18.21 -5.46 -14.01
CA PHE A 217 -17.48 -4.42 -13.27
C PHE A 217 -18.34 -3.77 -12.18
N ARG A 218 -19.59 -3.38 -12.51
CA ARG A 218 -20.48 -2.68 -11.57
C ARG A 218 -20.81 -3.54 -10.36
N ILE A 219 -21.11 -4.82 -10.58
CA ILE A 219 -21.40 -5.76 -9.50
C ILE A 219 -20.16 -5.98 -8.64
N ALA A 220 -19.00 -6.24 -9.25
CA ALA A 220 -17.76 -6.43 -8.51
C ALA A 220 -17.38 -5.20 -7.66
N LEU A 221 -17.53 -3.99 -8.22
CA LEU A 221 -17.25 -2.74 -7.52
C LEU A 221 -18.24 -2.47 -6.37
N TRP A 222 -19.52 -2.82 -6.56
CA TRP A 222 -20.53 -2.68 -5.51
C TRP A 222 -20.28 -3.68 -4.36
N MET A 223 -19.99 -4.94 -4.70
CA MET A 223 -19.71 -5.99 -3.73
C MET A 223 -18.38 -5.80 -2.99
N SER A 224 -17.37 -5.19 -3.62
CA SER A 224 -16.08 -4.92 -2.97
C SER A 224 -16.15 -3.79 -1.94
N GLY A 225 -17.11 -2.87 -2.04
CA GLY A 225 -17.18 -1.67 -1.22
C GLY A 225 -16.12 -0.59 -1.54
N GLU A 226 -15.23 -0.85 -2.51
CA GLU A 226 -14.07 -0.01 -2.84
C GLU A 226 -14.37 1.10 -3.88
N GLY A 227 -15.66 1.38 -4.11
CA GLY A 227 -16.16 2.31 -5.14
C GLY A 227 -15.54 3.70 -5.16
N ARG A 228 -15.05 4.19 -4.01
CA ARG A 228 -14.43 5.52 -3.85
C ARG A 228 -12.90 5.49 -3.77
N ARG A 229 -12.28 4.30 -3.79
CA ARG A 229 -10.86 4.11 -3.47
C ARG A 229 -9.99 3.79 -4.68
N LEU A 230 -10.58 3.61 -5.86
CA LEU A 230 -9.86 3.36 -7.11
C LEU A 230 -8.86 4.48 -7.41
N LYS A 231 -7.60 4.11 -7.62
CA LYS A 231 -6.51 5.05 -7.87
C LYS A 231 -6.25 5.22 -9.38
N ALA A 232 -5.87 6.42 -9.76
CA ALA A 232 -5.38 6.71 -11.11
C ALA A 232 -3.96 6.15 -11.32
N GLY A 233 -3.61 5.90 -12.58
CA GLY A 233 -2.31 5.38 -13.00
C GLY A 233 -2.43 4.31 -14.10
N GLU A 234 -1.29 3.87 -14.61
CA GLU A 234 -1.20 2.80 -15.60
C GLU A 234 -1.11 1.46 -14.89
N TYR A 235 -1.98 0.51 -15.25
CA TYR A 235 -2.00 -0.82 -14.63
C TYR A 235 -1.59 -1.88 -15.66
N ARG A 236 -0.69 -2.78 -15.27
CA ARG A 236 -0.29 -3.94 -16.07
C ARG A 236 -1.11 -5.18 -15.69
N PHE A 237 -1.62 -5.86 -16.71
CA PHE A 237 -2.32 -7.15 -16.61
C PHE A 237 -1.60 -8.15 -17.51
N ASP A 238 -1.03 -9.21 -16.92
CA ASP A 238 -0.22 -10.24 -17.61
C ASP A 238 -0.86 -11.64 -17.55
N ARG A 239 -1.90 -11.80 -16.72
CA ARG A 239 -2.63 -13.04 -16.50
C ARG A 239 -4.14 -12.80 -16.40
N GLU A 240 -4.90 -13.88 -16.44
CA GLU A 240 -6.32 -13.83 -16.12
C GLU A 240 -6.51 -13.43 -14.65
N MET A 241 -7.47 -12.53 -14.41
CA MET A 241 -7.79 -12.03 -13.07
C MET A 241 -9.30 -12.05 -12.88
N THR A 242 -9.75 -12.27 -11.65
CA THR A 242 -11.18 -12.10 -11.36
C THR A 242 -11.52 -10.61 -11.36
N PRO A 243 -12.78 -10.23 -11.65
CA PRO A 243 -13.23 -8.86 -11.48
C PRO A 243 -12.91 -8.28 -10.10
N PHE A 244 -12.98 -9.07 -9.03
CA PHE A 244 -12.58 -8.62 -7.69
C PHE A 244 -11.09 -8.30 -7.58
N ASP A 245 -10.21 -9.16 -8.11
CA ASP A 245 -8.77 -8.90 -8.11
C ASP A 245 -8.41 -7.64 -8.88
N VAL A 246 -9.11 -7.38 -10.00
CA VAL A 246 -8.91 -6.16 -10.79
C VAL A 246 -9.31 -4.93 -9.96
N ILE A 247 -10.50 -4.94 -9.34
CA ILE A 247 -10.96 -3.83 -8.50
C ILE A 247 -10.00 -3.61 -7.32
N ASP A 248 -9.56 -4.68 -6.68
CA ASP A 248 -8.65 -4.61 -5.54
C ASP A 248 -7.25 -4.11 -5.97
N LYS A 249 -6.72 -4.54 -7.12
CA LYS A 249 -5.48 -4.01 -7.71
C LYS A 249 -5.58 -2.49 -7.93
N LEU A 250 -6.71 -2.01 -8.43
CA LEU A 250 -6.99 -0.58 -8.64
C LEU A 250 -7.17 0.19 -7.31
N ALA A 251 -7.81 -0.43 -6.32
CA ALA A 251 -8.03 0.18 -5.01
C ALA A 251 -6.72 0.32 -4.21
N ARG A 252 -5.84 -0.69 -4.31
CA ARG A 252 -4.49 -0.67 -3.74
C ARG A 252 -3.55 0.30 -4.46
N GLY A 253 -3.88 0.70 -5.69
CA GLY A 253 -3.02 1.55 -6.51
C GLY A 253 -1.74 0.83 -6.94
N ASP A 254 -1.84 -0.47 -7.24
CA ASP A 254 -0.74 -1.28 -7.77
C ASP A 254 -0.48 -0.95 -9.26
N VAL A 255 -0.04 0.30 -9.45
CA VAL A 255 0.30 0.90 -10.73
C VAL A 255 1.63 0.34 -11.22
N TYR A 256 1.70 0.10 -12.52
CA TYR A 256 2.93 -0.29 -13.18
C TYR A 256 3.87 0.91 -13.27
N VAL A 257 5.07 0.72 -12.76
CA VAL A 257 6.14 1.71 -12.77
C VAL A 257 7.43 1.08 -13.27
N VAL A 258 8.21 1.89 -13.96
CA VAL A 258 9.59 1.61 -14.34
C VAL A 258 10.48 2.33 -13.34
N ASN A 259 11.37 1.59 -12.67
CA ASN A 259 12.34 2.19 -11.77
C ASN A 259 13.53 2.68 -12.58
N VAL A 260 13.79 3.99 -12.52
CA VAL A 260 14.94 4.61 -13.19
C VAL A 260 15.85 5.23 -12.14
N THR A 261 17.08 4.74 -12.09
CA THR A 261 18.11 5.23 -11.18
C THR A 261 18.92 6.34 -11.84
N PHE A 262 19.01 7.48 -11.17
CA PHE A 262 19.91 8.57 -11.49
C PHE A 262 21.00 8.64 -10.41
N PRO A 263 22.20 8.09 -10.67
CA PRO A 263 23.33 8.14 -9.75
C PRO A 263 23.72 9.56 -9.30
N GLU A 264 24.35 9.65 -8.13
CA GLU A 264 24.99 10.87 -7.64
C GLU A 264 26.12 11.31 -8.58
N GLY A 265 26.38 12.61 -8.63
CA GLY A 265 27.47 13.18 -9.42
C GLY A 265 27.18 13.27 -10.93
N LEU A 266 25.95 13.02 -11.39
CA LEU A 266 25.58 13.23 -12.79
C LEU A 266 25.25 14.69 -13.09
N THR A 267 25.58 15.12 -14.31
CA THR A 267 25.10 16.36 -14.90
C THR A 267 23.69 16.21 -15.48
N VAL A 268 22.98 17.31 -15.67
CA VAL A 268 21.68 17.32 -16.39
C VAL A 268 21.78 16.64 -17.77
N ALA A 269 22.89 16.84 -18.48
CA ALA A 269 23.12 16.24 -19.79
C ALA A 269 23.37 14.73 -19.74
N GLU A 270 23.88 14.19 -18.63
CA GLU A 270 24.02 12.74 -18.42
C GLU A 270 22.69 12.13 -17.97
N MET A 271 21.95 12.83 -17.10
CA MET A 271 20.60 12.42 -16.70
C MET A 271 19.63 12.35 -17.90
N SER A 272 19.74 13.28 -18.84
CA SER A 272 18.90 13.24 -20.05
C SER A 272 19.15 12.01 -20.93
N LYS A 273 20.39 11.51 -20.97
CA LYS A 273 20.74 10.25 -21.66
C LYS A 273 20.14 9.04 -20.96
N ILE A 274 20.11 9.02 -19.63
CA ILE A 274 19.43 7.97 -18.85
C ILE A 274 17.93 7.98 -19.11
N PHE A 275 17.32 9.17 -19.14
CA PHE A 275 15.91 9.35 -19.44
C PHE A 275 15.54 8.79 -20.84
N GLU A 276 16.38 9.06 -21.84
CA GLU A 276 16.20 8.57 -23.20
C GLU A 276 16.48 7.07 -23.34
N SER A 277 17.53 6.55 -22.69
CA SER A 277 17.90 5.13 -22.78
C SER A 277 16.85 4.19 -22.18
N HIS A 278 16.05 4.68 -21.24
CA HIS A 278 14.91 3.95 -20.66
C HIS A 278 13.63 4.06 -21.50
N GLY A 279 13.67 4.77 -22.64
CA GLY A 279 12.54 4.91 -23.55
C GLY A 279 11.38 5.74 -23.01
N ILE A 280 11.62 6.59 -22.01
CA ILE A 280 10.58 7.43 -21.39
C ILE A 280 10.24 8.63 -22.29
N GLY A 281 11.25 9.23 -22.90
CA GLY A 281 11.07 10.34 -23.83
C GLY A 281 12.41 10.87 -24.37
N PRO A 282 12.37 11.89 -25.23
CA PRO A 282 13.58 12.45 -25.84
C PRO A 282 14.49 13.15 -24.84
N ALA A 283 15.81 12.98 -24.95
CA ALA A 283 16.78 13.65 -24.07
C ALA A 283 16.63 15.19 -24.11
N ALA A 284 16.33 15.74 -25.28
CA ALA A 284 16.14 17.19 -25.46
C ALA A 284 14.97 17.76 -24.64
N ALA A 285 13.89 16.98 -24.46
CA ALA A 285 12.75 17.40 -23.64
C ALA A 285 13.13 17.52 -22.16
N PHE A 286 13.98 16.60 -21.67
CA PHE A 286 14.52 16.65 -20.31
C PHE A 286 15.44 17.86 -20.10
N VAL A 287 16.37 18.10 -21.02
CA VAL A 287 17.26 19.27 -20.94
C VAL A 287 16.47 20.58 -20.97
N ASN A 288 15.45 20.68 -21.82
CA ASN A 288 14.58 21.86 -21.87
C ASN A 288 13.85 22.08 -20.53
N ALA A 289 13.25 21.02 -19.98
CA ALA A 289 12.58 21.08 -18.68
C ALA A 289 13.53 21.48 -17.54
N ALA A 290 14.76 20.98 -17.58
CA ALA A 290 15.82 21.32 -16.62
C ALA A 290 16.30 22.78 -16.71
N GLY A 291 16.00 23.48 -17.81
CA GLY A 291 16.25 24.92 -17.96
C GLY A 291 15.25 25.80 -17.21
N ASN A 292 14.20 25.24 -16.61
CA ASN A 292 13.19 26.02 -15.90
C ASN A 292 13.61 26.35 -14.45
N ALA A 293 14.48 27.36 -14.30
CA ALA A 293 14.95 27.85 -13.01
C ALA A 293 13.85 28.35 -12.06
N ALA A 294 12.65 28.67 -12.57
CA ALA A 294 11.53 29.10 -11.74
C ALA A 294 11.15 28.06 -10.67
N LEU A 295 11.48 26.78 -10.88
CA LEU A 295 11.20 25.71 -9.93
C LEU A 295 12.04 25.79 -8.64
N ILE A 296 13.18 26.49 -8.66
CA ILE A 296 14.09 26.59 -7.49
C ILE A 296 14.31 28.04 -7.05
N HIS A 297 13.63 29.00 -7.67
CA HIS A 297 13.85 30.43 -7.47
C HIS A 297 13.67 30.88 -6.01
N GLU A 298 12.83 30.20 -5.23
CA GLU A 298 12.68 30.49 -3.80
C GLU A 298 13.93 30.16 -2.97
N LEU A 299 14.67 29.12 -3.35
CA LEU A 299 15.90 28.69 -2.67
C LEU A 299 17.16 29.31 -3.28
N ASP A 300 17.20 29.47 -4.60
CA ASP A 300 18.29 30.12 -5.34
C ASP A 300 17.73 31.06 -6.42
N PRO A 301 17.47 32.34 -6.08
CA PRO A 301 16.93 33.30 -7.05
C PRO A 301 17.94 33.70 -8.13
N SER A 302 19.21 33.33 -7.98
CA SER A 302 20.27 33.73 -8.90
C SER A 302 20.50 32.71 -10.03
N THR A 303 19.95 31.49 -9.94
CA THR A 303 20.19 30.44 -10.92
C THR A 303 19.40 30.64 -12.21
N ASN A 304 20.00 30.18 -13.31
CA ASN A 304 19.40 30.21 -14.64
C ASN A 304 19.00 28.81 -15.14
N ASP A 305 19.43 27.75 -14.46
CA ASP A 305 19.12 26.36 -14.76
C ASP A 305 19.01 25.53 -13.48
N LEU A 306 18.70 24.24 -13.62
CA LEU A 306 18.55 23.29 -12.52
C LEU A 306 19.77 22.37 -12.35
N GLU A 307 20.94 22.74 -12.88
CA GLU A 307 22.17 21.96 -12.65
C GLU A 307 22.47 21.92 -11.15
N GLY A 308 22.68 20.73 -10.59
CA GLY A 308 22.88 20.52 -9.16
C GLY A 308 21.60 20.42 -8.33
N TYR A 309 20.44 20.80 -8.89
CA TYR A 309 19.15 20.84 -8.17
C TYR A 309 18.22 19.66 -8.49
N LEU A 310 18.58 18.83 -9.47
CA LEU A 310 17.86 17.58 -9.74
C LEU A 310 18.41 16.48 -8.84
N PHE A 311 17.66 16.13 -7.78
CA PHE A 311 18.18 15.20 -6.77
C PHE A 311 18.42 13.79 -7.34
N PRO A 312 19.61 13.18 -7.10
CA PRO A 312 19.92 11.84 -7.57
C PRO A 312 19.23 10.77 -6.70
N GLU A 313 18.40 9.93 -7.31
CA GLU A 313 17.70 8.83 -6.64
C GLU A 313 17.19 7.81 -7.68
N THR A 314 16.62 6.71 -7.21
CA THR A 314 15.77 5.85 -8.04
C THR A 314 14.32 6.35 -7.99
N TYR A 315 13.80 6.73 -9.17
CA TYR A 315 12.43 7.20 -9.33
C TYR A 315 11.55 6.10 -9.93
N ALA A 316 10.41 5.85 -9.30
CA ALA A 316 9.37 4.99 -9.82
C ALA A 316 8.47 5.79 -10.78
N LEU A 317 8.61 5.56 -12.08
CA LEU A 317 7.99 6.37 -13.13
C LEU A 317 6.97 5.58 -13.94
N PRO A 318 5.83 6.18 -14.31
CA PRO A 318 4.99 5.61 -15.37
C PRO A 318 5.80 5.42 -16.66
N ARG A 319 5.38 4.49 -17.53
CA ARG A 319 6.04 4.28 -18.83
C ARG A 319 6.10 5.55 -19.69
N HIS A 320 5.05 6.38 -19.57
CA HIS A 320 4.90 7.63 -20.30
C HIS A 320 4.76 8.75 -19.29
N VAL A 321 5.87 9.44 -18.98
CA VAL A 321 5.86 10.61 -18.10
C VAL A 321 6.47 11.80 -18.83
N GLU A 322 5.80 12.94 -18.72
CA GLU A 322 6.31 14.20 -19.25
C GLU A 322 7.62 14.58 -18.55
N ALA A 323 8.63 14.97 -19.33
CA ALA A 323 9.95 15.33 -18.80
C ALA A 323 9.86 16.45 -17.74
N ALA A 324 8.98 17.43 -17.95
CA ALA A 324 8.73 18.50 -16.98
C ALA A 324 8.12 18.00 -15.66
N ALA A 325 7.33 16.93 -15.68
CA ALA A 325 6.78 16.33 -14.47
C ALA A 325 7.87 15.60 -13.66
N LEU A 326 8.76 14.86 -14.34
CA LEU A 326 9.92 14.24 -13.70
C LEU A 326 10.85 15.30 -13.10
N VAL A 327 11.22 16.34 -13.85
CA VAL A 327 12.08 17.41 -13.35
C VAL A 327 11.48 18.09 -12.11
N ARG A 328 10.17 18.40 -12.11
CA ARG A 328 9.48 18.91 -10.90
C ARG A 328 9.56 17.95 -9.72
N GLN A 329 9.44 16.65 -9.96
CA GLN A 329 9.56 15.64 -8.90
C GLN A 329 10.99 15.61 -8.34
N MET A 330 12.02 15.71 -9.19
CA MET A 330 13.42 15.73 -8.77
C MET A 330 13.76 16.99 -7.97
N VAL A 331 13.25 18.16 -8.38
CA VAL A 331 13.40 19.42 -7.63
C VAL A 331 12.68 19.35 -6.29
N SER A 332 11.43 18.87 -6.27
CA SER A 332 10.69 18.72 -5.00
C SER A 332 11.37 17.72 -4.05
N ARG A 333 12.06 16.71 -4.59
CA ARG A 333 12.88 15.80 -3.80
C ARG A 333 14.10 16.53 -3.22
N PHE A 334 14.80 17.34 -4.02
CA PHE A 334 15.90 18.17 -3.56
C PHE A 334 15.47 19.08 -2.40
N GLU A 335 14.36 19.79 -2.53
CA GLU A 335 13.81 20.68 -1.48
C GLU A 335 13.55 19.95 -0.16
N ARG A 336 13.05 18.71 -0.23
CA ARG A 336 12.83 17.88 0.98
C ARG A 336 14.12 17.39 1.61
N VAL A 337 15.17 17.20 0.82
CA VAL A 337 16.48 16.79 1.31
C VAL A 337 17.25 17.97 1.88
N PHE A 338 17.10 19.16 1.28
CA PHE A 338 17.65 20.42 1.75
C PHE A 338 16.79 20.98 2.89
N THR A 339 16.82 20.29 4.03
CA THR A 339 15.95 20.59 5.18
C THR A 339 16.23 21.97 5.78
N PRO A 340 15.29 22.53 6.58
CA PRO A 340 15.52 23.79 7.29
C PRO A 340 16.80 23.79 8.14
N GLU A 341 17.19 22.63 8.70
CA GLU A 341 18.42 22.48 9.48
C GLU A 341 19.66 22.65 8.60
N LEU A 342 19.69 22.08 7.39
CA LEU A 342 20.77 22.30 6.44
C LEU A 342 20.84 23.77 6.01
N HIS A 343 19.69 24.41 5.79
CA HIS A 343 19.62 25.84 5.46
C HIS A 343 20.18 26.71 6.60
N GLN A 344 19.86 26.38 7.86
CA GLN A 344 20.40 27.07 9.02
C GLN A 344 21.92 26.85 9.15
N ALA A 345 22.41 25.63 8.96
CA ALA A 345 23.83 25.31 9.01
C ALA A 345 24.62 26.04 7.91
N ALA A 346 24.08 26.13 6.70
CA ALA A 346 24.64 26.93 5.61
C ALA A 346 24.75 28.41 5.99
N THR A 347 23.68 28.97 6.56
CA THR A 347 23.62 30.37 7.00
C THR A 347 24.64 30.66 8.10
N ALA A 348 24.81 29.74 9.06
CA ALA A 348 25.82 29.85 10.12
C ALA A 348 27.26 29.86 9.60
N ARG A 349 27.48 29.39 8.37
CA ARG A 349 28.76 29.44 7.67
C ARG A 349 28.87 30.57 6.65
N HIS A 350 27.88 31.46 6.60
CA HIS A 350 27.79 32.54 5.63
C HIS A 350 27.81 32.05 4.17
N LEU A 351 27.27 30.86 3.93
CA LEU A 351 27.12 30.29 2.59
C LEU A 351 25.68 30.44 2.10
N THR A 352 25.52 30.84 0.84
CA THR A 352 24.22 30.77 0.16
C THR A 352 23.92 29.33 -0.25
N VAL A 353 22.64 29.01 -0.50
CA VAL A 353 22.23 27.69 -1.02
C VAL A 353 23.03 27.33 -2.27
N ARG A 354 23.16 28.27 -3.21
CA ARG A 354 23.96 28.09 -4.43
C ARG A 354 25.41 27.70 -4.13
N GLN A 355 26.05 28.37 -3.18
CA GLN A 355 27.44 28.05 -2.80
C GLN A 355 27.56 26.67 -2.17
N VAL A 356 26.58 26.27 -1.33
CA VAL A 356 26.54 24.93 -0.75
C VAL A 356 26.39 23.86 -1.83
N VAL A 357 25.42 24.00 -2.73
CA VAL A 357 25.18 23.02 -3.81
C VAL A 357 26.36 22.98 -4.78
N THR A 358 26.95 24.14 -5.09
CA THR A 358 28.13 24.24 -5.96
C THR A 358 29.30 23.51 -5.35
N LEU A 359 29.64 23.78 -4.08
CA LEU A 359 30.74 23.11 -3.42
C LEU A 359 30.45 21.62 -3.19
N ALA A 360 29.21 21.25 -2.88
CA ALA A 360 28.81 19.85 -2.74
C ALA A 360 28.97 19.09 -4.06
N SER A 361 28.65 19.70 -5.20
CA SER A 361 28.85 19.09 -6.52
C SER A 361 30.33 18.86 -6.85
N ILE A 362 31.21 19.73 -6.36
CA ILE A 362 32.67 19.58 -6.48
C ILE A 362 33.13 18.43 -5.60
N VAL A 363 32.75 18.41 -4.32
CA VAL A 363 33.09 17.33 -3.37
C VAL A 363 32.61 15.97 -3.86
N GLU A 364 31.40 15.90 -4.42
CA GLU A 364 30.83 14.68 -5.00
C GLU A 364 31.69 14.10 -6.13
N LYS A 365 32.23 14.97 -7.00
CA LYS A 365 33.08 14.54 -8.12
C LYS A 365 34.51 14.21 -7.69
N GLU A 366 34.95 14.69 -6.53
CA GLU A 366 36.34 14.56 -6.08
C GLU A 366 36.60 13.24 -5.33
N THR A 367 35.65 12.78 -4.50
CA THR A 367 35.83 11.53 -3.74
C THR A 367 34.59 10.66 -3.72
N ALA A 368 34.80 9.37 -3.99
CA ALA A 368 33.78 8.34 -3.84
C ALA A 368 33.63 7.87 -2.38
N LYS A 369 34.60 8.17 -1.49
CA LYS A 369 34.57 7.74 -0.08
C LYS A 369 33.79 8.75 0.76
N THR A 370 32.62 8.32 1.26
CA THR A 370 31.75 9.14 2.11
C THR A 370 32.48 9.74 3.32
N GLU A 371 33.38 8.98 3.93
CA GLU A 371 34.15 9.37 5.11
C GLU A 371 35.13 10.54 4.85
N GLU A 372 35.60 10.70 3.61
CA GLU A 372 36.53 11.76 3.25
C GLU A 372 35.83 13.06 2.82
N ARG A 373 34.53 13.01 2.48
CA ARG A 373 33.78 14.17 2.00
C ARG A 373 33.89 15.38 2.96
N PRO A 374 33.77 15.23 4.30
CA PRO A 374 33.94 16.37 5.22
C PRO A 374 35.36 16.96 5.24
N LEU A 375 36.40 16.13 5.01
CA LEU A 375 37.79 16.60 4.93
C LEU A 375 38.04 17.34 3.61
N VAL A 376 37.56 16.80 2.48
CA VAL A 376 37.65 17.45 1.16
C VAL A 376 36.89 18.78 1.15
N ALA A 377 35.67 18.81 1.70
CA ALA A 377 34.91 20.03 1.89
C ALA A 377 35.67 21.05 2.76
N GLY A 378 36.28 20.60 3.86
CA GLY A 378 37.13 21.42 4.73
C GLY A 378 38.30 22.05 3.98
N VAL A 379 39.00 21.28 3.14
CA VAL A 379 40.11 21.81 2.31
C VAL A 379 39.63 22.93 1.40
N TYR A 380 38.54 22.73 0.67
CA TYR A 380 38.04 23.76 -0.24
C TYR A 380 37.55 25.00 0.50
N LEU A 381 36.86 24.86 1.63
CA LEU A 381 36.46 25.99 2.47
C LEU A 381 37.68 26.75 3.01
N ASN A 382 38.73 26.04 3.43
CA ASN A 382 39.97 26.65 3.86
C ASN A 382 40.64 27.43 2.72
N ARG A 383 40.67 26.87 1.50
CA ARG A 383 41.20 27.56 0.31
C ARG A 383 40.43 28.83 0.02
N LEU A 384 39.09 28.78 0.03
CA LEU A 384 38.24 29.96 -0.17
C LEU A 384 38.52 31.04 0.87
N ARG A 385 38.66 30.66 2.15
CA ARG A 385 38.96 31.59 3.25
C ARG A 385 40.26 32.37 3.07
N VAL A 386 41.28 31.75 2.46
CA VAL A 386 42.59 32.38 2.20
C VAL A 386 42.77 32.86 0.76
N ASN A 387 41.68 32.93 -0.01
CA ASN A 387 41.68 33.32 -1.43
C ASN A 387 42.65 32.49 -2.31
N MET A 388 42.78 31.20 -2.00
CA MET A 388 43.50 30.23 -2.81
C MET A 388 42.56 29.64 -3.87
N ALA A 389 43.05 29.49 -5.10
CA ALA A 389 42.30 28.85 -6.18
C ALA A 389 41.94 27.40 -5.82
N LEU A 390 40.74 26.94 -6.19
CA LEU A 390 40.29 25.59 -5.83
C LEU A 390 41.06 24.51 -6.58
N GLN A 391 41.50 24.78 -7.81
CA GLN A 391 42.29 23.85 -8.63
C GLN A 391 41.68 22.44 -8.67
N CYS A 392 40.41 22.38 -9.06
CA CYS A 392 39.63 21.15 -9.09
C CYS A 392 39.42 20.69 -10.55
N ASP A 393 39.98 19.53 -10.90
CA ASP A 393 39.89 18.92 -12.23
C ASP A 393 38.43 18.75 -12.72
N PRO A 394 37.48 18.23 -11.91
CA PRO A 394 36.06 18.16 -12.27
C PRO A 394 35.45 19.45 -12.82
N THR A 395 35.87 20.61 -12.32
CA THR A 395 35.33 21.91 -12.78
C THR A 395 35.80 22.26 -14.20
N VAL A 396 37.03 21.87 -14.56
CA VAL A 396 37.57 22.02 -15.92
C VAL A 396 36.92 21.01 -16.86
N ILE A 397 36.73 19.77 -16.41
CA ILE A 397 36.02 18.72 -17.17
C ILE A 397 34.61 19.18 -17.51
N TYR A 398 33.88 19.76 -16.54
CA TYR A 398 32.56 20.32 -16.78
C TYR A 398 32.57 21.44 -17.83
N ALA A 399 33.56 22.35 -17.77
CA ALA A 399 33.74 23.39 -18.78
C ALA A 399 34.00 22.82 -20.19
N LEU A 400 34.83 21.78 -20.30
CA LEU A 400 35.09 21.09 -21.58
C LEU A 400 33.86 20.38 -22.11
N LEU A 401 33.06 19.75 -21.24
CA LEU A 401 31.79 19.12 -21.60
C LEU A 401 30.81 20.14 -22.16
N LYS A 402 30.65 21.31 -21.51
CA LYS A 402 29.83 22.41 -22.04
C LYS A 402 30.33 22.94 -23.38
N ALA A 403 31.64 22.91 -23.61
CA ALA A 403 32.25 23.31 -24.88
C ALA A 403 32.23 22.21 -25.96
N GLY A 404 31.78 20.98 -25.65
CA GLY A 404 31.84 19.84 -26.57
C GLY A 404 33.26 19.36 -26.90
N ARG A 405 34.24 19.64 -26.04
CA ARG A 405 35.67 19.37 -26.26
C ARG A 405 36.24 18.23 -25.43
N TYR A 406 35.47 17.68 -24.49
CA TYR A 406 35.96 16.63 -23.61
C TYR A 406 36.11 15.28 -24.34
N THR A 407 37.32 14.73 -24.35
CA THR A 407 37.68 13.48 -25.05
C THR A 407 37.74 12.27 -24.11
N GLY A 408 37.40 12.45 -22.82
CA GLY A 408 37.47 11.40 -21.79
C GLY A 408 38.71 11.46 -20.90
N ASN A 409 39.74 12.22 -21.28
CA ASN A 409 40.92 12.49 -20.47
C ASN A 409 41.17 13.99 -20.36
N LEU A 410 41.66 14.44 -19.22
CA LEU A 410 42.07 15.81 -19.00
C LEU A 410 43.55 15.97 -19.37
N HIS A 411 43.86 16.88 -20.30
CA HIS A 411 45.23 17.19 -20.70
C HIS A 411 45.72 18.48 -20.03
N ARG A 412 47.05 18.65 -19.96
CA ARG A 412 47.66 19.85 -19.35
C ARG A 412 47.25 21.15 -20.06
N GLU A 413 47.03 21.09 -21.37
CA GLU A 413 46.56 22.22 -22.17
C GLU A 413 45.13 22.64 -21.82
N ASP A 414 44.28 21.70 -21.41
CA ASP A 414 42.89 21.97 -21.04
C ASP A 414 42.79 22.81 -19.76
N LEU A 415 43.78 22.71 -18.86
CA LEU A 415 43.85 23.52 -17.63
C LEU A 415 43.93 25.02 -17.92
N SER A 416 44.28 25.41 -19.14
CA SER A 416 44.32 26.80 -19.59
C SER A 416 43.00 27.31 -20.20
N LEU A 417 41.98 26.45 -20.33
CA LEU A 417 40.69 26.78 -20.95
C LEU A 417 40.07 28.04 -20.32
N ASP A 418 39.64 28.97 -21.17
CA ASP A 418 38.96 30.19 -20.75
C ASP A 418 37.48 29.91 -20.47
N SER A 419 37.17 29.68 -19.20
CA SER A 419 35.80 29.44 -18.74
C SER A 419 35.68 29.87 -17.29
N PRO A 420 34.56 30.50 -16.87
CA PRO A 420 34.36 30.87 -15.47
C PRO A 420 34.25 29.65 -14.54
N TYR A 421 34.05 28.44 -15.08
CA TYR A 421 34.12 27.20 -14.32
C TYR A 421 35.55 26.71 -14.09
N ASN A 422 36.56 27.26 -14.77
CA ASN A 422 37.95 26.82 -14.60
C ASN A 422 38.56 27.40 -13.32
N THR A 423 38.52 26.60 -12.25
CA THR A 423 39.05 26.96 -10.92
C THR A 423 40.57 26.97 -10.82
N TYR A 424 41.30 26.67 -11.90
CA TYR A 424 42.75 26.96 -11.99
C TYR A 424 43.02 28.42 -12.37
N ARG A 425 42.13 29.03 -13.14
CA ARG A 425 42.29 30.39 -13.68
C ARG A 425 41.53 31.44 -12.88
N TYR A 426 40.35 31.09 -12.38
CA TYR A 426 39.49 32.00 -11.62
C TYR A 426 39.39 31.53 -10.16
N PRO A 427 40.04 32.23 -9.20
CA PRO A 427 39.89 31.93 -7.79
C PRO A 427 38.45 32.10 -7.31
N GLY A 428 38.05 31.30 -6.32
CA GLY A 428 36.69 31.27 -5.79
C GLY A 428 35.88 30.07 -6.29
N LEU A 429 34.58 30.08 -5.99
CA LEU A 429 33.64 29.08 -6.49
C LEU A 429 33.29 29.39 -7.96
N PRO A 430 33.06 28.35 -8.79
CA PRO A 430 32.52 28.55 -10.13
C PRO A 430 31.10 29.15 -10.07
N PRO A 431 30.55 29.65 -11.18
CA PRO A 431 29.25 30.30 -11.20
C PRO A 431 28.12 29.41 -10.69
N GLY A 432 28.21 28.09 -10.78
CA GLY A 432 27.17 27.18 -10.32
C GLY A 432 27.67 25.75 -10.17
N PRO A 433 26.78 24.82 -9.81
CA PRO A 433 27.12 23.42 -9.66
C PRO A 433 27.61 22.78 -10.96
N ILE A 434 28.39 21.71 -10.83
CA ILE A 434 28.95 20.94 -11.95
C ILE A 434 28.35 19.53 -12.07
N ALA A 435 27.45 19.17 -11.16
CA ALA A 435 26.75 17.89 -11.08
C ALA A 435 25.69 17.94 -9.98
N SER A 436 24.78 16.97 -9.96
CA SER A 436 23.83 16.72 -8.87
C SER A 436 24.50 16.03 -7.68
N PRO A 437 24.69 16.71 -6.53
CA PRO A 437 25.29 16.12 -5.35
C PRO A 437 24.31 15.21 -4.59
N GLY A 438 24.85 14.21 -3.90
CA GLY A 438 24.12 13.43 -2.91
C GLY A 438 23.91 14.19 -1.60
N ARG A 439 23.05 13.62 -0.73
CA ARG A 439 22.81 14.18 0.62
C ARG A 439 24.09 14.26 1.46
N ALA A 440 24.97 13.27 1.33
CA ALA A 440 26.22 13.22 2.09
C ALA A 440 27.17 14.36 1.71
N SER A 441 27.23 14.74 0.44
CA SER A 441 28.05 15.86 -0.04
C SER A 441 27.48 17.22 0.39
N LEU A 442 26.16 17.37 0.40
CA LEU A 442 25.50 18.56 0.95
C LEU A 442 25.81 18.72 2.46
N ASP A 443 25.68 17.65 3.23
CA ASP A 443 25.97 17.64 4.67
C ASP A 443 27.45 17.93 4.96
N ALA A 444 28.37 17.33 4.20
CA ALA A 444 29.81 17.56 4.35
C ALA A 444 30.23 19.02 4.16
N VAL A 445 29.51 19.79 3.34
CA VAL A 445 29.82 21.21 3.11
C VAL A 445 29.39 22.08 4.29
N VAL A 446 28.23 21.81 4.88
CA VAL A 446 27.74 22.59 6.04
C VAL A 446 28.35 22.11 7.36
N HIS A 447 28.76 20.84 7.42
CA HIS A 447 29.44 20.18 8.54
C HIS A 447 30.80 19.57 8.12
N PRO A 448 31.76 20.39 7.66
CA PRO A 448 33.09 19.92 7.28
C PRO A 448 33.89 19.49 8.51
N ALA A 449 34.92 18.68 8.28
CA ALA A 449 35.87 18.32 9.31
C ALA A 449 36.68 19.54 9.75
N ASP A 450 36.85 19.70 11.07
CA ASP A 450 37.67 20.75 11.65
C ASP A 450 39.16 20.44 11.42
N SER A 451 39.76 21.10 10.43
CA SER A 451 41.16 20.91 10.05
C SER A 451 41.68 22.13 9.30
N ASP A 452 43.00 22.31 9.31
CA ASP A 452 43.70 23.36 8.54
C ASP A 452 44.33 22.82 7.26
N PHE A 453 43.81 21.70 6.72
CA PHE A 453 44.34 21.15 5.48
C PHE A 453 44.04 22.09 4.31
N LEU A 454 45.03 22.26 3.44
CA LEU A 454 44.95 23.09 2.24
C LEU A 454 45.20 22.28 0.97
N TYR A 455 45.70 21.05 1.09
CA TYR A 455 46.03 20.21 -0.04
C TYR A 455 45.62 18.77 0.25
N PHE A 456 45.33 18.03 -0.81
CA PHE A 456 45.18 16.59 -0.75
C PHE A 456 45.68 15.97 -2.06
N VAL A 457 46.06 14.69 -2.01
CA VAL A 457 46.47 13.92 -3.18
C VAL A 457 45.97 12.49 -3.07
N SER A 458 45.52 11.91 -4.17
CA SER A 458 45.04 10.53 -4.18
C SER A 458 46.18 9.55 -3.86
N ARG A 459 45.85 8.53 -3.05
CA ARG A 459 46.72 7.37 -2.76
C ARG A 459 46.59 6.24 -3.79
N ASN A 460 45.80 6.44 -4.86
CA ASN A 460 45.48 5.44 -5.91
C ASN A 460 44.71 4.20 -5.44
N ASP A 461 44.18 4.21 -4.22
CA ASP A 461 43.28 3.18 -3.62
C ASP A 461 41.88 3.74 -3.32
N GLY A 462 41.58 4.91 -3.91
CA GLY A 462 40.37 5.68 -3.67
C GLY A 462 40.35 6.51 -2.39
N SER A 463 41.42 6.52 -1.57
CA SER A 463 41.60 7.48 -0.46
C SER A 463 42.56 8.61 -0.83
N HIS A 464 42.63 9.62 0.04
CA HIS A 464 43.47 10.78 -0.09
C HIS A 464 44.42 10.95 1.11
N GLU A 465 45.61 11.49 0.82
CA GLU A 465 46.51 12.02 1.83
C GLU A 465 46.34 13.54 1.91
N PHE A 466 46.06 14.06 3.11
CA PHE A 466 45.81 15.48 3.34
C PHE A 466 47.08 16.17 3.87
N ALA A 467 47.29 17.42 3.48
CA ALA A 467 48.47 18.19 3.84
C ALA A 467 48.14 19.66 4.15
N ARG A 468 48.86 20.23 5.12
CA ARG A 468 48.70 21.63 5.55
C ARG A 468 49.56 22.57 4.71
N THR A 469 50.72 22.10 4.24
CA THR A 469 51.68 22.92 3.49
C THR A 469 51.96 22.35 2.10
N LEU A 470 52.42 23.22 1.20
CA LEU A 470 52.81 22.82 -0.15
C LEU A 470 54.01 21.85 -0.14
N GLU A 471 54.93 22.01 0.81
CA GLU A 471 56.08 21.11 0.94
C GLU A 471 55.63 19.69 1.32
N GLU A 472 54.73 19.57 2.30
CA GLU A 472 54.13 18.29 2.69
C GLU A 472 53.36 17.67 1.52
N HIS A 473 52.56 18.46 0.81
CA HIS A 473 51.86 18.01 -0.39
C HIS A 473 52.83 17.48 -1.46
N ASN A 474 53.92 18.20 -1.75
CA ASN A 474 54.92 17.77 -2.75
C ASN A 474 55.60 16.45 -2.34
N ARG A 475 55.87 16.23 -1.04
CA ARG A 475 56.36 14.93 -0.54
C ARG A 475 55.32 13.83 -0.75
N ASN A 476 54.05 14.12 -0.49
CA ASN A 476 52.95 13.16 -0.71
C ASN A 476 52.76 12.84 -2.19
N VAL A 477 52.85 13.84 -3.09
CA VAL A 477 52.83 13.65 -4.55
C VAL A 477 54.00 12.77 -5.00
N GLN A 478 55.22 13.05 -4.51
CA GLN A 478 56.39 12.24 -4.83
C GLN A 478 56.18 10.77 -4.44
N LYS A 479 55.63 10.52 -3.25
CA LYS A 479 55.37 9.17 -2.72
C LYS A 479 54.23 8.46 -3.46
N PHE A 480 53.05 9.06 -3.50
CA PHE A 480 51.82 8.41 -3.95
C PHE A 480 51.58 8.48 -5.45
N GLN A 481 52.12 9.48 -6.16
CA GLN A 481 51.94 9.60 -7.61
C GLN A 481 53.20 9.12 -8.34
N ILE A 482 54.33 9.77 -8.11
CA ILE A 482 55.55 9.53 -8.91
C ILE A 482 56.14 8.15 -8.63
N GLN A 483 56.41 7.84 -7.36
CA GLN A 483 57.09 6.61 -6.97
C GLN A 483 56.19 5.38 -7.17
N TYR A 484 54.91 5.47 -6.81
CA TYR A 484 53.92 4.42 -7.07
C TYR A 484 53.85 4.00 -8.55
N PHE A 485 53.69 4.94 -9.49
CA PHE A 485 53.62 4.60 -10.91
C PHE A 485 54.98 4.15 -11.48
N ARG A 486 56.09 4.64 -10.94
CA ARG A 486 57.43 4.15 -11.32
C ARG A 486 57.60 2.68 -10.94
N ASP A 487 57.23 2.33 -9.71
CA ASP A 487 57.39 0.98 -9.18
C ASP A 487 56.41 0.01 -9.85
N LYS A 488 55.17 0.46 -10.13
CA LYS A 488 54.20 -0.31 -10.93
C LYS A 488 54.70 -0.62 -12.34
N ARG A 489 55.24 0.38 -13.05
CA ARG A 489 55.84 0.17 -14.38
C ARG A 489 57.05 -0.76 -14.33
N ALA A 490 57.87 -0.66 -13.29
CA ALA A 490 59.01 -1.56 -13.08
C ALA A 490 58.56 -3.02 -12.85
N ALA A 491 57.52 -3.23 -12.04
CA ALA A 491 56.92 -4.55 -11.81
C ALA A 491 56.32 -5.14 -13.10
N GLU A 492 55.56 -4.34 -13.87
CA GLU A 492 54.99 -4.78 -15.16
C GLU A 492 56.06 -5.12 -16.20
N ALA A 493 57.16 -4.35 -16.24
CA ALA A 493 58.30 -4.63 -17.11
C ALA A 493 59.08 -5.88 -16.69
N GLY A 494 59.19 -6.15 -15.38
CA GLY A 494 59.81 -7.36 -14.83
C GLY A 494 59.02 -8.63 -15.20
N THR A 495 57.69 -8.58 -15.08
CA THR A 495 56.80 -9.71 -15.43
C THR A 495 56.77 -10.01 -16.93
N LYS A 496 56.90 -8.99 -17.80
CA LYS A 496 57.04 -9.20 -19.26
C LYS A 496 58.37 -9.83 -19.65
N ARG A 497 59.45 -9.57 -18.91
CA ARG A 497 60.77 -10.18 -19.17
C ARG A 497 60.86 -11.64 -18.69
N SER A 498 60.15 -12.02 -17.63
CA SER A 498 60.12 -13.41 -17.15
C SER A 498 59.16 -14.33 -17.93
N GLY A 499 58.14 -13.79 -18.60
CA GLY A 499 57.23 -14.54 -19.48
C GLY A 499 57.74 -14.78 -20.91
N GLY A 500 58.84 -14.12 -21.31
CA GLY A 500 59.39 -14.17 -22.68
C GLY A 500 60.53 -15.16 -22.91
N SER A 501 60.98 -15.90 -21.90
CA SER A 501 62.12 -16.83 -21.99
C SER A 501 61.75 -18.31 -22.17
N GLY A 502 60.49 -18.61 -22.51
CA GLY A 502 59.99 -19.98 -22.65
C GLY A 502 59.50 -20.33 -24.05
N THR A 503 60.32 -20.20 -25.10
CA THR A 503 60.18 -20.95 -26.38
C THR A 503 61.36 -20.67 -27.31
N SER A 504 62.53 -21.23 -27.00
CA SER A 504 63.47 -21.66 -28.05
C SER A 504 64.42 -22.71 -27.49
N GLY A 505 64.19 -23.97 -27.83
CA GLY A 505 65.09 -25.05 -27.46
C GLY A 505 64.60 -26.44 -27.84
N ARG A 506 65.26 -27.01 -28.87
CA ARG A 506 65.32 -28.43 -29.30
C ARG A 506 64.05 -29.03 -29.92
N SER A 507 64.02 -29.37 -31.22
CA SER A 507 64.79 -30.36 -32.02
C SER A 507 64.56 -31.82 -31.64
N GLY A 508 64.08 -32.59 -32.63
CA GLY A 508 64.53 -33.96 -32.87
C GLY A 508 63.60 -35.08 -32.39
N ARG A 509 62.69 -35.53 -33.26
CA ARG A 509 62.77 -36.84 -33.96
C ARG A 509 61.66 -36.95 -34.99
#